data_AF-T1H1U2-F1
#
_entry.id   AF-T1H1U2-F1
#
_cell.length_a   1.000
_cell.length_b   1.000
_cell.length_c   1.000
_cell.angle_alpha   90.00
_cell.angle_beta   90.00
_cell.angle_gamma   90.00
#
_symmetry.space_group_name_H-M   'P 1'
#
loop_
_entity.id
_entity.type
_entity.pdbx_description
1 polymer ?
#
loop_
_entity_poly.entity_id
_entity_poly.type
_entity_poly.pdbx_seq_one_letter_code
_entity_poly.pdbx_strand_id
1 'polypeptide(L)' 'MEEGIEIVTRQSFLSDPSDAIKNLRRQDARIIVGLFYVVAARRVLCEMFKQQLYGRAHVWFFIGWYEDNWYEVNLE' A
#
# COMPACT_ATOMS: atom_id res chain seq x y z
N MET A 1 23.54 -3.63 -10.44
CA MET A 1 22.07 -3.81 -10.40
C MET A 1 21.79 -5.03 -11.26
N GLU A 2 21.44 -6.15 -10.65
CA GLU A 2 21.46 -7.46 -11.32
C GLU A 2 20.29 -7.70 -12.28
N GLU A 3 19.18 -6.95 -12.17
CA GLU A 3 17.95 -7.22 -12.96
C GLU A 3 17.36 -5.97 -13.64
N GLY A 4 18.08 -4.83 -13.67
CA GLY A 4 17.59 -3.61 -14.33
C GLY A 4 16.35 -2.95 -13.70
N ILE A 5 15.99 -3.32 -12.46
CA ILE A 5 14.88 -2.72 -11.70
C ILE A 5 15.43 -1.62 -10.79
N GLU A 6 14.74 -0.47 -10.77
CA GLU A 6 15.03 0.66 -9.89
C GLU A 6 13.84 0.98 -8.98
N ILE A 7 14.13 1.33 -7.73
CA ILE A 7 13.14 1.84 -6.78
C ILE A 7 13.00 3.35 -6.98
N VAL A 8 11.91 3.78 -7.61
CA VAL A 8 11.63 5.21 -7.84
C VAL A 8 11.38 5.98 -6.54
N THR A 9 10.81 5.31 -5.54
CA THR A 9 10.57 5.91 -4.22
C THR A 9 10.39 4.89 -3.13
N ARG A 10 10.61 5.34 -1.90
CA ARG A 10 10.29 4.61 -0.69
C ARG A 10 9.52 5.54 0.25
N GLN A 11 8.36 5.08 0.71
CA GLN A 11 7.57 5.77 1.74
C GLN A 11 7.48 4.88 2.98
N SER A 12 7.55 5.49 4.16
CA SER A 12 7.37 4.81 5.45
C SER A 12 6.42 5.61 6.33
N PHE A 13 5.74 4.92 7.24
CA PHE A 13 4.86 5.53 8.23
C PHE A 13 4.88 4.69 9.51
N LEU A 14 4.58 5.32 10.66
CA LEU A 14 4.51 4.63 11.95
C LEU A 14 3.08 4.23 12.32
N SER A 15 2.13 5.16 12.18
CA SER A 15 0.74 5.00 12.64
C SER A 15 -0.30 5.43 11.61
N ASP A 16 -0.06 6.56 10.95
CA ASP A 16 -0.94 7.14 9.92
C ASP A 16 -0.27 7.07 8.53
N PRO A 17 -0.86 6.34 7.57
CA PRO A 17 -0.31 6.22 6.22
C PRO A 17 -0.67 7.40 5.29
N SER A 18 -1.48 8.37 5.71
CA SER A 18 -2.07 9.40 4.83
C SER A 18 -1.04 10.12 3.95
N ASP A 19 0.04 10.64 4.55
CA ASP A 19 1.07 11.37 3.80
C ASP A 19 1.88 10.45 2.88
N ALA A 20 2.17 9.22 3.33
CA ALA A 20 2.87 8.22 2.52
C ALA A 20 2.08 7.89 1.25
N ILE A 21 0.78 7.61 1.38
CA ILE A 21 -0.09 7.29 0.24
C ILE A 21 -0.29 8.51 -0.68
N LYS A 22 -0.43 9.70 -0.11
CA LYS A 22 -0.53 10.95 -0.89
C LYS A 22 0.74 11.21 -1.71
N ASN A 23 1.91 10.91 -1.17
CA ASN A 23 3.18 11.04 -1.89
C ASN A 23 3.31 10.01 -3.02
N LEU A 24 2.83 8.76 -2.84
CA LEU A 24 2.77 7.78 -3.93
C LEU A 24 1.93 8.29 -5.11
N ARG A 25 0.77 8.90 -4.84
CA ARG A 25 -0.07 9.53 -5.87
C ARG A 25 0.66 10.67 -6.59
N ARG A 26 1.35 11.54 -5.85
CA ARG A 26 2.10 12.68 -6.43
C ARG A 26 3.20 12.23 -7.38
N GLN A 27 3.77 11.06 -7.14
CA GLN A 27 4.83 10.48 -7.97
C GLN A 27 4.31 9.57 -9.08
N ASP A 28 2.99 9.50 -9.26
CA ASP A 28 2.34 8.65 -10.24
C ASP A 28 2.74 7.16 -10.12
N ALA A 29 2.93 6.68 -8.88
CA ALA A 29 3.32 5.30 -8.63
C ALA A 29 2.24 4.32 -9.12
N ARG A 30 2.60 3.42 -10.03
CA ARG A 30 1.68 2.43 -10.63
C ARG A 30 1.84 1.01 -10.07
N ILE A 31 3.05 0.64 -9.67
CA ILE A 31 3.36 -0.66 -9.06
C ILE A 31 3.85 -0.38 -7.64
N ILE A 32 3.14 -0.88 -6.65
CA ILE A 32 3.42 -0.59 -5.24
C ILE A 32 3.55 -1.90 -4.47
N VAL A 33 4.61 -2.00 -3.66
CA VAL A 33 4.86 -3.14 -2.77
C VAL A 33 4.62 -2.70 -1.33
N GLY A 34 3.56 -3.22 -0.72
CA GLY A 34 3.16 -2.92 0.65
C GLY A 34 3.72 -3.92 1.64
N LEU A 35 4.49 -3.44 2.64
CA LEU A 35 5.06 -4.25 3.71
C LEU A 35 4.57 -3.71 5.06
N PHE A 36 3.47 -4.28 5.56
CA PHE A 36 2.83 -3.84 6.81
C PHE A 36 1.98 -4.96 7.40
N TYR A 37 1.77 -4.97 8.72
CA TYR A 37 0.85 -5.92 9.36
C TYR A 37 -0.62 -5.55 9.10
N VAL A 38 -1.54 -6.49 9.39
CA VAL A 38 -2.98 -6.43 9.08
C VAL A 38 -3.63 -5.09 9.48
N VAL A 39 -3.37 -4.59 10.69
CA VAL A 39 -3.95 -3.32 11.18
C VAL A 39 -3.56 -2.14 10.28
N ALA A 40 -2.28 -2.05 9.92
CA ALA A 40 -1.79 -1.00 9.04
C ALA A 40 -2.25 -1.20 7.59
N ALA A 41 -2.39 -2.45 7.14
CA ALA A 41 -2.92 -2.78 5.82
C ALA A 41 -4.31 -2.18 5.59
N ARG A 42 -5.22 -2.33 6.56
CA ARG A 42 -6.58 -1.77 6.47
C ARG A 42 -6.58 -0.24 6.37
N ARG A 43 -5.73 0.42 7.15
CA ARG A 43 -5.56 1.89 7.09
C ARG A 43 -5.03 2.33 5.73
N VAL A 44 -4.04 1.61 5.19
CA VAL A 44 -3.49 1.85 3.86
C VAL A 44 -4.56 1.67 2.78
N LEU A 45 -5.37 0.61 2.84
CA LEU A 45 -6.46 0.39 1.87
C LEU A 45 -7.50 1.53 1.91
N CYS A 46 -7.83 2.03 3.10
CA CYS A 46 -8.73 3.17 3.25
C CYS A 46 -8.17 4.44 2.57
N GLU A 47 -6.89 4.75 2.81
CA GLU A 47 -6.24 5.91 2.18
C GLU A 47 -6.02 5.71 0.68
N MET A 48 -5.68 4.50 0.23
CA MET A 48 -5.56 4.12 -1.18
C MET A 48 -6.87 4.41 -1.94
N PHE A 49 -8.02 4.08 -1.35
CA PHE A 49 -9.33 4.38 -1.92
C PHE A 49 -9.57 5.89 -2.01
N LYS A 50 -9.36 6.64 -0.93
CA LYS A 50 -9.51 8.11 -0.89
C LYS A 50 -8.59 8.82 -1.91
N GLN A 51 -7.38 8.31 -2.08
CA GLN A 51 -6.41 8.83 -3.04
C GLN A 51 -6.55 8.25 -4.46
N GLN A 52 -7.57 7.42 -4.73
CA GLN A 52 -7.84 6.84 -6.05
C GLN A 52 -6.65 6.04 -6.63
N LEU A 53 -5.85 5.39 -5.78
CA LEU A 53 -4.72 4.56 -6.17
C LEU A 53 -5.14 3.10 -6.41
N TYR A 54 -6.23 2.90 -7.14
CA TYR A 54 -6.78 1.58 -7.49
C TYR A 54 -7.27 1.56 -8.95
N GLY A 55 -7.76 0.40 -9.41
CA GLY A 55 -8.26 0.21 -10.77
C GLY A 55 -7.19 -0.23 -11.76
N ARG A 56 -7.51 -0.21 -13.06
CA ARG A 56 -6.72 -0.85 -14.14
C ARG A 56 -5.27 -0.35 -14.27
N ALA A 57 -4.97 0.84 -13.76
CA ALA A 57 -3.64 1.45 -13.86
C ALA A 57 -2.74 1.19 -12.64
N HIS A 58 -3.24 0.52 -11.59
CA HIS A 58 -2.52 0.36 -10.32
C HIS A 58 -2.45 -1.11 -9.90
N VAL A 59 -1.24 -1.57 -9.59
CA VAL A 59 -0.97 -2.92 -9.08
C VAL A 59 -0.40 -2.80 -7.67
N TRP A 60 -0.99 -3.55 -6.75
CA TRP A 60 -0.53 -3.64 -5.36
C TRP A 60 -0.12 -5.05 -5.01
N PHE A 61 1.11 -5.18 -4.50
CA PHE A 61 1.58 -6.41 -3.87
C PHE A 61 1.45 -6.27 -2.35
N PHE A 62 0.87 -7.30 -1.74
CA PHE A 62 0.76 -7.45 -0.29
C PHE A 62 1.48 -8.72 0.15
N ILE A 63 1.81 -8.77 1.44
CA ILE A 63 2.25 -10.01 2.07
C ILE A 63 1.07 -11.00 2.20
N GLY A 64 1.33 -12.28 1.91
CA GLY A 64 0.28 -13.30 1.76
C GLY A 64 -0.08 -14.08 3.03
N TRP A 65 0.47 -13.73 4.18
CA TRP A 65 0.27 -14.48 5.44
C TRP A 65 -0.81 -13.87 6.35
N TYR A 66 -1.67 -13.02 5.79
CA TYR A 66 -2.87 -12.56 6.49
C TYR A 66 -3.87 -13.70 6.61
N GLU A 67 -4.61 -13.72 7.72
CA GLU A 67 -5.73 -14.64 7.89
C GLU A 67 -6.82 -14.40 6.84
N ASP A 68 -7.57 -15.44 6.51
CA ASP A 68 -8.72 -15.30 5.62
C ASP A 68 -9.70 -14.26 6.17
N ASN A 69 -10.26 -13.44 5.27
CA ASN A 69 -11.20 -12.37 5.61
C ASN A 69 -10.67 -11.30 6.59
N TRP A 70 -9.35 -11.13 6.72
CA TRP A 70 -8.70 -10.12 7.59
C TRP A 70 -9.21 -8.67 7.41
N TYR A 71 -9.78 -8.36 6.24
CA TYR A 71 -10.34 -7.05 5.91
C TYR A 71 -11.79 -6.88 6.39
N GLU A 72 -12.45 -7.96 6.84
CA GLU A 72 -13.83 -7.96 7.37
C GLU A 72 -13.89 -8.24 8.87
N VAL A 73 -12.92 -8.97 9.43
CA VAL A 73 -12.93 -9.41 10.84
C VAL A 73 -11.89 -8.69 11.71
N ASN A 74 -12.06 -8.75 13.03
CA ASN A 74 -11.12 -8.24 14.03
C ASN A 74 -10.64 -6.81 13.73
N LEU A 75 -11.60 -5.91 13.46
CA LEU A 75 -11.34 -4.52 13.02
C LEU A 75 -10.82 -3.59 14.13
N GLU A 76 -10.80 -4.08 15.36
CA GLU A 76 -10.23 -3.41 16.54
C GLU A 76 -8.71 -3.29 16.48
#